data_AF-A0A212JHK3-F1
#
_entry.id   AF-A0A212JHK3-F1
#
_cell.length_a   1.000
_cell.length_b   1.000
_cell.length_c   1.000
_cell.angle_alpha   90.00
_cell.angle_beta   90.00
_cell.angle_gamma   90.00
#
_symmetry.space_group_name_H-M   'P 1'
#
loop_
_entity.id
_entity.type
_entity.pdbx_description
1 polymer ?
#
loop_
_entity_poly.entity_id
_entity_poly.type
_entity_poly.pdbx_seq_one_letter_code
_entity_poly.pdbx_strand_id
1 'polypeptide(L)'
;MSRKSRYLTRTDRDIIERMYNRGDSKRSIALFLEVSPSTITREIPRGLYDFLEYRTWKESKRYSAEIAQTNADYQNTAKGRPMKIGNDFALVQHIEDEILKGYSPDVVISNLAKQNTKPFSTVTLYRYIDCGYIFTRITNNNLLEKSRRKRSYKKVKKAKRPPAGKSIEHRPECIDTREEFGHWEMDCVIGKLKGKRQALLVLTERKTRFEIISHLRSKTARSVVHNLDRIQSTCDFPNVFKTITVDNGSEFSDCYGMEHDRQGNERTSVYYCHPYTSCERGSNERMNRMIRRFFPKGQSLYKVTQSECEHVSDWLNNYPRKLLNYETPAALFAAELAALANP
;
A
#
# COMPACT_ATOMS: atom_id res chain seq x y z
N MET A 1 14.15 -25.16 49.34
CA MET A 1 14.40 -24.41 48.08
C MET A 1 13.12 -24.42 47.24
N SER A 2 12.52 -23.25 47.02
CA SER A 2 11.27 -23.10 46.26
C SER A 2 11.55 -23.38 44.77
N ARG A 3 11.06 -24.51 44.24
CA ARG A 3 11.16 -24.83 42.80
C ARG A 3 10.21 -23.93 42.02
N LYS A 4 10.75 -23.21 41.02
CA LYS A 4 10.02 -22.22 40.23
C LYS A 4 8.82 -22.85 39.51
N SER A 5 7.70 -22.14 39.51
CA SER A 5 6.55 -22.46 38.64
C SER A 5 6.89 -22.09 37.20
N ARG A 6 7.17 -23.09 36.35
CA ARG A 6 7.38 -22.94 34.90
C ARG A 6 6.26 -23.64 34.13
N TYR A 7 5.87 -23.11 32.97
CA TYR A 7 4.96 -23.78 32.05
C TYR A 7 5.59 -25.05 31.48
N LEU A 8 4.85 -26.16 31.52
CA LEU A 8 5.27 -27.44 30.95
C LEU A 8 5.24 -27.36 29.41
N THR A 9 6.36 -27.70 28.80
CA THR A 9 6.52 -27.83 27.34
C THR A 9 5.96 -29.18 26.86
N ARG A 10 5.84 -29.36 25.54
CA ARG A 10 5.46 -30.65 24.95
C ARG A 10 6.37 -31.79 25.42
N THR A 11 7.67 -31.56 25.39
CA THR A 11 8.69 -32.53 25.81
C THR A 11 8.55 -32.90 27.30
N ASP A 12 8.23 -31.91 28.16
CA ASP A 12 7.96 -32.18 29.57
C ASP A 12 6.75 -33.12 29.72
N ARG A 13 5.70 -32.94 28.91
CA ARG A 13 4.51 -33.82 28.90
C ARG A 13 4.83 -35.24 28.40
N ASP A 14 5.66 -35.38 27.38
CA ASP A 14 6.10 -36.69 26.86
C ASP A 14 6.94 -37.48 27.89
N ILE A 15 7.66 -36.76 28.76
CA ILE A 15 8.39 -37.35 29.89
C ILE A 15 7.42 -37.78 30.99
N ILE A 16 6.41 -36.95 31.31
CA ILE A 16 5.35 -37.29 32.28
C ILE A 16 4.62 -38.56 31.83
N GLU A 17 4.28 -38.68 30.55
CA GLU A 17 3.62 -39.86 30.00
C GLU A 17 4.42 -41.14 30.23
N ARG A 18 5.71 -41.13 29.87
CA ARG A 18 6.57 -42.30 30.07
C ARG A 18 6.70 -42.69 31.54
N MET A 19 6.96 -41.72 32.42
CA MET A 19 7.18 -41.99 33.85
C MET A 19 5.90 -42.37 34.58
N TYR A 20 4.79 -41.68 34.31
CA TYR A 20 3.50 -41.94 34.94
C TYR A 20 2.95 -43.31 34.54
N ASN A 21 3.02 -43.66 33.24
CA ASN A 21 2.55 -44.97 32.75
C ASN A 21 3.46 -46.13 33.20
N ARG A 22 4.72 -45.85 33.56
CA ARG A 22 5.64 -46.81 34.22
C ARG A 22 5.31 -47.02 35.70
N GLY A 23 4.51 -46.15 36.32
CA GLY A 23 4.14 -46.23 37.74
C GLY A 23 4.98 -45.36 38.68
N ASP A 24 5.77 -44.42 38.16
CA ASP A 24 6.55 -43.51 39.00
C ASP A 24 5.67 -42.58 39.84
N SER A 25 6.10 -42.29 41.07
CA SER A 25 5.36 -41.36 41.94
C SER A 25 5.42 -39.92 41.40
N LYS A 26 4.35 -39.15 41.65
CA LYS A 26 4.25 -37.72 41.25
C LYS A 26 5.43 -36.88 41.78
N ARG A 27 6.00 -37.24 42.93
CA ARG A 27 7.18 -36.57 43.52
C ARG A 27 8.47 -36.89 42.75
N SER A 28 8.62 -38.14 42.27
CA SER A 28 9.74 -38.56 41.43
C SER A 28 9.72 -37.84 40.08
N ILE A 29 8.54 -37.77 39.44
CA ILE A 29 8.34 -37.04 38.17
C ILE A 29 8.67 -35.55 38.35
N ALA A 30 8.23 -34.93 39.44
CA ALA A 30 8.51 -33.54 39.74
C ALA A 30 10.01 -33.28 40.04
N LEU A 31 10.70 -34.25 40.63
CA LEU A 31 12.15 -34.18 40.84
C LEU A 31 12.91 -34.25 39.52
N PHE A 32 12.53 -35.17 38.64
CA PHE A 32 13.16 -35.36 37.33
C PHE A 32 12.99 -34.13 36.42
N LEU A 33 11.81 -33.51 36.43
CA LEU A 33 11.51 -32.30 35.63
C LEU A 33 11.89 -30.99 36.32
N GLU A 34 12.47 -31.05 37.53
CA GLU A 34 12.84 -29.89 38.35
C GLU A 34 11.69 -28.90 38.64
N VAL A 35 10.44 -29.39 38.67
CA VAL A 35 9.23 -28.59 38.96
C VAL A 35 8.68 -28.87 40.35
N SER A 36 7.69 -28.07 40.76
CA SER A 36 6.98 -28.33 42.01
C SER A 36 6.09 -29.59 41.89
N PRO A 37 5.96 -30.42 42.96
CA PRO A 37 5.02 -31.55 42.96
C PRO A 37 3.57 -31.13 42.66
N SER A 38 3.19 -29.92 43.07
CA SER A 38 1.87 -29.33 42.78
C SER A 38 1.65 -29.11 41.29
N THR A 39 2.69 -28.77 40.51
CA THR A 39 2.62 -28.63 39.04
C THR A 39 2.22 -29.96 38.39
N ILE A 40 2.89 -31.05 38.75
CA ILE A 40 2.58 -32.39 38.23
C ILE A 40 1.19 -32.86 38.68
N THR A 41 0.80 -32.52 39.91
CA THR A 41 -0.51 -32.90 40.47
C THR A 41 -1.66 -32.22 39.72
N ARG A 42 -1.47 -30.97 39.28
CA ARG A 42 -2.45 -30.24 38.46
C ARG A 42 -2.43 -30.64 36.99
N GLU A 43 -1.28 -31.12 36.48
CA GLU A 43 -1.16 -31.51 35.06
C GLU A 43 -1.77 -32.89 34.78
N ILE A 44 -1.53 -33.90 35.63
CA ILE A 44 -1.97 -35.28 35.39
C ILE A 44 -3.45 -35.39 35.01
N PRO A 45 -4.40 -34.74 35.73
CA PRO A 45 -5.82 -34.81 35.36
C PRO A 45 -6.15 -34.31 33.95
N ARG A 46 -5.31 -33.47 33.34
CA ARG A 46 -5.55 -32.89 32.01
C ARG A 46 -5.28 -33.85 30.85
N GLY A 47 -4.51 -34.91 31.10
CA GLY A 47 -4.17 -35.94 30.10
C GLY A 47 -4.58 -37.34 30.51
N LEU A 48 -5.38 -37.48 31.57
CA LEU A 48 -5.74 -38.78 32.13
C LEU A 48 -6.91 -39.39 31.38
N TYR A 49 -6.78 -40.67 31.00
CA TYR A 49 -7.81 -41.40 30.29
C TYR A 49 -7.89 -42.84 30.80
N ASP A 50 -9.06 -43.46 30.63
CA ASP A 50 -9.29 -44.85 30.99
C ASP A 50 -8.75 -45.75 29.87
N PHE A 51 -7.76 -46.58 30.21
CA PHE A 51 -7.13 -47.54 29.31
C PHE A 51 -7.60 -48.95 29.65
N LEU A 52 -8.30 -49.56 28.71
CA LEU A 52 -8.67 -50.97 28.78
C LEU A 52 -7.56 -51.82 28.18
N GLU A 53 -6.93 -52.66 29.00
CA GLU A 53 -5.92 -53.59 28.52
C GLU A 53 -6.57 -54.81 27.86
N TYR A 54 -6.36 -54.96 26.56
CA TYR A 54 -7.02 -55.99 25.74
C TYR A 54 -6.76 -57.45 26.17
N ARG A 55 -5.64 -57.74 26.85
CA ARG A 55 -5.28 -59.10 27.27
C ARG A 55 -5.90 -59.51 28.59
N THR A 56 -6.07 -58.55 29.50
CA THR A 56 -6.46 -58.79 30.88
C THR A 56 -7.86 -58.27 31.17
N TRP A 57 -8.45 -57.50 30.25
CA TRP A 57 -9.71 -56.77 30.40
C TRP A 57 -9.75 -55.88 31.65
N LYS A 58 -8.58 -55.44 32.11
CA LYS A 58 -8.44 -54.57 33.26
C LYS A 58 -8.45 -53.12 32.82
N GLU A 59 -9.26 -52.32 33.50
CA GLU A 59 -9.27 -50.87 33.36
C GLU A 59 -8.17 -50.26 34.22
N SER A 60 -7.35 -49.40 33.63
CA SER A 60 -6.32 -48.65 34.33
C SER A 60 -6.27 -47.21 33.84
N LYS A 61 -5.92 -46.27 34.72
CA LYS A 61 -5.80 -44.86 34.36
C LYS A 61 -4.40 -44.59 33.82
N ARG A 62 -4.29 -44.17 32.56
CA ARG A 62 -3.03 -43.76 31.94
C ARG A 62 -3.03 -42.27 31.63
N TYR A 63 -1.84 -41.71 31.49
CA TYR A 63 -1.65 -40.34 31.06
C TYR A 63 -1.19 -40.32 29.60
N SER A 64 -1.78 -39.43 28.79
CA SER A 64 -1.37 -39.14 27.42
C SER A 64 -0.88 -37.70 27.32
N ALA A 65 0.33 -37.52 26.80
CA ALA A 65 0.87 -36.19 26.55
C ALA A 65 0.09 -35.46 25.44
N GLU A 66 -0.44 -36.20 24.46
CA GLU A 66 -1.30 -35.70 23.39
C GLU A 66 -2.56 -35.04 23.93
N ILE A 67 -3.35 -35.78 24.72
CA ILE A 67 -4.59 -35.25 25.32
C ILE A 67 -4.29 -34.00 26.18
N ALA A 68 -3.25 -34.07 27.02
CA ALA A 68 -2.85 -32.94 27.87
C ALA A 68 -2.43 -31.71 27.05
N GLN A 69 -1.71 -31.89 25.94
CA GLN A 69 -1.29 -30.82 25.06
C GLN A 69 -2.48 -30.22 24.30
N THR A 70 -3.36 -31.04 23.73
CA THR A 70 -4.56 -30.57 23.04
C THR A 70 -5.46 -29.75 23.97
N ASN A 71 -5.62 -30.19 25.22
CA ASN A 71 -6.35 -29.43 26.24
C ASN A 71 -5.65 -28.10 26.56
N ALA A 72 -4.33 -28.12 26.75
CA ALA A 72 -3.55 -26.91 26.99
C ALA A 72 -3.66 -25.91 25.82
N ASP A 73 -3.61 -26.38 24.58
CA ASP A 73 -3.74 -25.58 23.36
C ASP A 73 -5.14 -25.01 23.23
N TYR A 74 -6.19 -25.81 23.50
CA TYR A 74 -7.57 -25.35 23.55
C TYR A 74 -7.78 -24.28 24.63
N GLN A 75 -7.28 -24.49 25.84
CA GLN A 75 -7.36 -23.48 26.91
C GLN A 75 -6.57 -22.22 26.56
N ASN A 76 -5.53 -22.32 25.74
CA ASN A 76 -4.80 -21.18 25.24
C ASN A 76 -5.55 -20.43 24.14
N THR A 77 -6.45 -21.06 23.37
CA THR A 77 -7.31 -20.32 22.41
C THR A 77 -8.29 -19.39 23.11
N ALA A 78 -8.74 -19.77 24.32
CA ALA A 78 -9.54 -18.90 25.19
C ALA A 78 -8.73 -17.77 25.86
N LYS A 79 -7.39 -17.86 25.86
CA LYS A 79 -6.51 -16.84 26.42
C LYS A 79 -6.09 -15.85 25.34
N GLY A 80 -6.64 -14.65 25.41
CA GLY A 80 -6.24 -13.55 24.54
C GLY A 80 -7.04 -12.30 24.85
N ARG A 81 -6.54 -11.15 24.39
CA ARG A 81 -7.40 -9.96 24.32
C ARG A 81 -8.44 -10.22 23.22
N PRO A 82 -9.73 -9.88 23.44
CA PRO A 82 -10.73 -9.98 22.38
C PRO A 82 -10.27 -9.18 21.15
N MET A 83 -10.77 -9.56 19.97
CA MET A 83 -10.49 -8.82 18.75
C MET A 83 -10.95 -7.37 18.92
N LYS A 84 -10.11 -6.41 18.49
CA LYS A 84 -10.42 -4.98 18.62
C LYS A 84 -11.63 -4.56 17.78
N ILE A 85 -11.91 -5.29 16.71
CA ILE A 85 -13.11 -5.09 15.89
C ILE A 85 -14.39 -5.63 16.55
N GLY A 86 -14.26 -6.51 17.55
CA GLY A 86 -15.39 -7.12 18.24
C GLY A 86 -16.37 -7.81 17.28
N ASN A 87 -17.66 -7.64 17.55
CA ASN A 87 -18.78 -8.17 16.74
C ASN A 87 -19.42 -7.06 15.87
N ASP A 88 -18.66 -6.03 15.47
CA ASP A 88 -19.18 -4.93 14.67
C ASP A 88 -19.21 -5.29 13.17
N PHE A 89 -20.28 -5.97 12.76
CA PHE A 89 -20.47 -6.39 11.37
C PHE A 89 -20.63 -5.22 10.40
N ALA A 90 -21.20 -4.10 10.86
CA ALA A 90 -21.36 -2.90 10.03
C ALA A 90 -20.00 -2.29 9.69
N LEU A 91 -19.09 -2.22 10.68
CA LEU A 91 -17.73 -1.78 10.45
C LEU A 91 -16.95 -2.73 9.53
N VAL A 92 -17.12 -4.05 9.69
CA VAL A 92 -16.52 -5.04 8.78
C VAL A 92 -16.96 -4.78 7.34
N GLN A 93 -18.27 -4.65 7.10
CA GLN A 93 -18.81 -4.37 5.76
C GLN A 93 -18.29 -3.04 5.20
N HIS A 94 -18.26 -1.99 6.01
CA HIS A 94 -17.74 -0.69 5.60
C HIS A 94 -16.26 -0.77 5.17
N ILE A 95 -15.42 -1.46 5.95
CA ILE A 95 -14.01 -1.67 5.62
C ILE A 95 -13.85 -2.47 4.32
N GLU A 96 -14.67 -3.51 4.12
CA GLU A 96 -14.67 -4.30 2.88
C GLU A 96 -15.02 -3.43 1.67
N ASP A 97 -16.09 -2.63 1.76
CA ASP A 97 -16.54 -1.76 0.68
C ASP A 97 -15.48 -0.72 0.32
N GLU A 98 -14.85 -0.07 1.29
CA GLU A 98 -13.80 0.90 1.04
C GLU A 98 -12.55 0.27 0.39
N ILE A 99 -12.13 -0.91 0.84
CA ILE A 99 -11.00 -1.62 0.23
C ILE A 99 -11.33 -2.06 -1.20
N LEU A 100 -12.57 -2.51 -1.46
CA LEU A 100 -13.03 -2.87 -2.80
C LEU A 100 -13.13 -1.67 -3.75
N LYS A 101 -13.43 -0.47 -3.24
CA LYS A 101 -13.31 0.80 -4.00
C LYS A 101 -11.87 1.18 -4.34
N GLY A 102 -10.88 0.47 -3.77
CA GLY A 102 -9.46 0.68 -4.04
C GLY A 102 -8.73 1.53 -3.00
N TYR A 103 -9.33 1.79 -1.84
CA TYR A 103 -8.64 2.44 -0.73
C TYR A 103 -7.64 1.52 -0.06
N SER A 104 -6.49 2.06 0.34
CA SER A 104 -5.52 1.31 1.13
C SER A 104 -5.99 1.16 2.59
N PRO A 105 -5.62 0.09 3.29
CA PRO A 105 -5.93 -0.09 4.71
C PRO A 105 -5.55 1.13 5.59
N ASP A 106 -4.46 1.82 5.24
CA ASP A 106 -4.02 3.02 5.96
C ASP A 106 -4.98 4.21 5.78
N VAL A 107 -5.53 4.39 4.57
CA VAL A 107 -6.51 5.44 4.30
C VAL A 107 -7.84 5.14 4.98
N VAL A 108 -8.31 3.88 4.92
CA VAL A 108 -9.54 3.46 5.61
C VAL A 108 -9.45 3.75 7.11
N ILE A 109 -8.33 3.39 7.76
CA ILE A 109 -8.12 3.66 9.18
C ILE A 109 -8.05 5.16 9.49
N SER A 110 -7.50 5.97 8.59
CA SER A 110 -7.47 7.42 8.74
C SER A 110 -8.85 8.05 8.62
N ASN A 111 -9.67 7.59 7.66
CA ASN A 111 -11.05 8.04 7.50
C ASN A 111 -11.89 7.69 8.74
N LEU A 112 -11.73 6.48 9.29
CA LEU A 112 -12.34 6.08 10.57
C LEU A 112 -11.86 6.94 11.75
N ALA A 113 -10.58 7.38 11.73
CA ALA A 113 -10.06 8.29 12.74
C ALA A 113 -10.74 9.67 12.68
N LYS A 114 -10.94 10.22 11.47
CA LYS A 114 -11.64 11.49 11.25
C LYS A 114 -13.09 11.45 11.75
N GLN A 115 -13.72 10.27 11.71
CA GLN A 115 -15.07 10.05 12.22
C GLN A 115 -15.13 9.73 13.72
N ASN A 116 -14.00 9.74 14.45
CA ASN A 116 -13.88 9.29 15.84
C ASN A 116 -14.35 7.84 16.08
N THR A 117 -14.36 7.02 15.02
CA THR A 117 -14.79 5.62 15.03
C THR A 117 -13.61 4.68 14.80
N LYS A 118 -12.40 5.04 15.24
CA LYS A 118 -11.19 4.22 15.05
C LYS A 118 -10.98 3.23 16.21
N PRO A 119 -11.34 1.94 16.05
CA PRO A 119 -11.10 0.93 17.08
C PRO A 119 -9.66 0.40 17.10
N PHE A 120 -8.90 0.49 15.99
CA PHE A 120 -7.58 -0.13 15.90
C PHE A 120 -6.61 0.55 14.92
N SER A 121 -5.36 0.05 14.92
CA SER A 121 -4.26 0.57 14.09
C SER A 121 -4.24 -0.08 12.70
N THR A 122 -3.57 0.56 11.74
CA THR A 122 -3.37 0.00 10.39
C THR A 122 -2.72 -1.39 10.40
N VAL A 123 -1.76 -1.63 11.30
CA VAL A 123 -1.10 -2.95 11.44
C VAL A 123 -2.11 -4.02 11.87
N THR A 124 -3.05 -3.66 12.74
CA THR A 124 -4.12 -4.57 13.15
C THR A 124 -5.04 -4.90 11.98
N LEU A 125 -5.37 -3.92 11.13
CA LEU A 125 -6.18 -4.15 9.93
C LEU A 125 -5.50 -5.12 8.96
N TYR A 126 -4.21 -4.92 8.67
CA TYR A 126 -3.44 -5.84 7.83
C TYR A 126 -3.45 -7.27 8.39
N ARG A 127 -3.23 -7.43 9.70
CA ARG A 127 -3.31 -8.74 10.35
C ARG A 127 -4.69 -9.39 10.18
N TYR A 128 -5.77 -8.62 10.28
CA TYR A 128 -7.13 -9.14 10.10
C TYR A 128 -7.40 -9.59 8.66
N ILE A 129 -6.89 -8.85 7.67
CA ILE A 129 -6.97 -9.24 6.25
C ILE A 129 -6.14 -10.50 5.99
N ASP A 130 -4.96 -10.61 6.59
CA ASP A 130 -4.07 -11.77 6.44
C ASP A 130 -4.62 -13.03 7.12
N CYS A 131 -5.33 -12.88 8.25
CA CYS A 131 -5.98 -14.01 8.93
C CYS A 131 -7.10 -14.64 8.09
N GLY A 132 -7.76 -13.89 7.20
CA GLY A 132 -8.73 -14.45 6.23
C GLY A 132 -10.06 -14.97 6.81
N TYR A 133 -10.26 -14.97 8.12
CA TYR A 133 -11.51 -15.42 8.77
C TYR A 133 -12.44 -14.27 9.21
N ILE A 134 -11.95 -13.02 9.20
CA ILE A 134 -12.71 -11.84 9.65
C ILE A 134 -13.47 -11.19 8.49
N PHE A 135 -12.84 -11.12 7.33
CA PHE A 135 -13.41 -10.54 6.14
C PHE A 135 -13.80 -11.65 5.17
N THR A 136 -15.00 -11.55 4.62
CA THR A 136 -15.58 -12.56 3.71
C THR A 136 -15.41 -12.15 2.25
N ARG A 137 -15.36 -10.84 1.96
CA ARG A 137 -15.33 -10.29 0.59
C ARG A 137 -13.94 -9.83 0.16
N ILE A 138 -13.02 -9.64 1.11
CA ILE A 138 -11.65 -9.22 0.82
C ILE A 138 -10.62 -10.23 1.31
N THR A 139 -9.54 -10.32 0.56
CA THR A 139 -8.34 -11.08 0.91
C THR A 139 -7.12 -10.21 0.60
N ASN A 140 -5.93 -10.71 0.91
CA ASN A 140 -4.68 -10.06 0.53
C ASN A 140 -4.57 -9.83 -1.01
N ASN A 141 -5.33 -10.57 -1.84
CA ASN A 141 -5.36 -10.32 -3.28
C ASN A 141 -6.01 -8.98 -3.69
N ASN A 142 -6.88 -8.44 -2.85
CA ASN A 142 -7.52 -7.14 -3.09
C ASN A 142 -6.59 -5.97 -2.74
N LEU A 143 -5.49 -6.22 -2.02
CA LEU A 143 -4.52 -5.19 -1.69
C LEU A 143 -3.66 -4.81 -2.91
N LEU A 144 -3.71 -3.52 -3.24
CA LEU A 144 -3.14 -2.97 -4.48
C LEU A 144 -1.60 -2.96 -4.51
N GLU A 145 -0.97 -2.80 -3.35
CA GLU A 145 0.49 -2.88 -3.22
C GLU A 145 0.87 -4.12 -2.41
N LYS A 146 1.44 -5.11 -3.10
CA LYS A 146 2.09 -6.26 -2.47
C LYS A 146 3.57 -5.95 -2.26
N SER A 147 4.11 -6.34 -1.12
CA SER A 147 5.56 -6.34 -0.90
C SER A 147 6.24 -7.11 -2.03
N ARG A 148 7.09 -6.44 -2.83
CA ARG A 148 7.90 -7.12 -3.87
C ARG A 148 9.37 -6.70 -3.80
N ARG A 149 10.19 -7.74 -4.05
CA ARG A 149 11.66 -7.86 -3.96
C ARG A 149 12.47 -6.73 -4.60
N LYS A 150 13.70 -6.57 -4.09
CA LYS A 150 14.80 -5.75 -4.63
C LYS A 150 14.85 -5.83 -6.16
N ARG A 151 14.78 -4.67 -6.83
CA ARG A 151 15.05 -4.54 -8.26
C ARG A 151 16.52 -4.92 -8.50
N SER A 152 16.81 -5.67 -9.57
CA SER A 152 18.20 -5.81 -10.02
C SER A 152 18.66 -4.47 -10.61
N TYR A 153 19.88 -4.08 -10.26
CA TYR A 153 20.49 -2.86 -10.78
C TYR A 153 20.81 -3.06 -12.27
N LYS A 154 20.16 -2.30 -13.14
CA LYS A 154 20.54 -2.24 -14.56
C LYS A 154 21.54 -1.10 -14.73
N LYS A 155 22.66 -1.40 -15.40
CA LYS A 155 23.72 -0.42 -15.71
C LYS A 155 23.12 0.74 -16.50
N VAL A 156 23.30 1.97 -16.00
CA VAL A 156 22.90 3.19 -16.68
C VAL A 156 23.67 3.28 -18.00
N LYS A 157 22.95 3.35 -19.14
CA LYS A 157 23.58 3.59 -20.45
C LYS A 157 23.80 5.11 -20.58
N LYS A 158 24.92 5.53 -21.17
CA LYS A 158 25.13 6.97 -21.47
C LYS A 158 24.09 7.44 -22.49
N ALA A 159 23.59 8.66 -22.28
CA ALA A 159 22.65 9.29 -23.19
C ALA A 159 23.33 9.63 -24.51
N LYS A 160 22.64 9.32 -25.61
CA LYS A 160 23.13 9.65 -26.95
C LYS A 160 22.84 11.10 -27.36
N ARG A 161 22.04 11.84 -26.60
CA ARG A 161 21.54 13.17 -26.99
C ARG A 161 21.60 14.16 -25.82
N PRO A 162 22.00 15.43 -26.07
CA PRO A 162 21.84 16.50 -25.10
C PRO A 162 20.35 16.78 -24.84
N PRO A 163 20.00 17.45 -23.72
CA PRO A 163 18.65 17.89 -23.45
C PRO A 163 18.11 18.75 -24.58
N ALA A 164 16.81 18.63 -24.88
CA ALA A 164 16.20 19.37 -25.99
C ALA A 164 16.00 20.86 -25.66
N GLY A 165 15.91 21.22 -24.38
CA GLY A 165 15.68 22.58 -23.90
C GLY A 165 16.46 22.90 -22.62
N LYS A 166 15.94 23.83 -21.83
CA LYS A 166 16.59 24.33 -20.61
C LYS A 166 16.83 23.20 -19.61
N SER A 167 18.08 23.03 -19.18
CA SER A 167 18.47 22.00 -18.20
C SER A 167 17.80 22.23 -16.84
N ILE A 168 17.49 21.15 -16.14
CA ILE A 168 16.99 21.17 -14.76
C ILE A 168 17.95 21.87 -13.78
N GLU A 169 19.24 21.96 -14.10
CA GLU A 169 20.23 22.69 -13.31
C GLU A 169 19.97 24.21 -13.25
N HIS A 170 19.26 24.75 -14.24
CA HIS A 170 18.89 26.18 -14.27
C HIS A 170 17.52 26.43 -13.61
N ARG A 171 16.92 25.42 -13.00
CA ARG A 171 15.65 25.55 -12.30
C ARG A 171 15.89 26.16 -10.91
N PRO A 172 15.11 27.17 -10.51
CA PRO A 172 15.21 27.75 -9.16
C PRO A 172 15.08 26.70 -8.06
N GLU A 173 15.93 26.80 -7.02
CA GLU A 173 15.98 25.84 -5.91
C GLU A 173 14.68 25.80 -5.10
N CYS A 174 13.92 26.90 -5.06
CA CYS A 174 12.61 26.95 -4.38
C CYS A 174 11.64 25.87 -4.87
N ILE A 175 11.76 25.44 -6.13
CA ILE A 175 10.88 24.43 -6.75
C ILE A 175 11.12 23.03 -6.17
N ASP A 176 12.32 22.79 -5.61
CA ASP A 176 12.68 21.49 -5.02
C ASP A 176 12.13 21.27 -3.62
N THR A 177 11.81 22.35 -2.90
CA THR A 177 11.12 22.30 -1.61
C THR A 177 9.69 21.76 -1.73
N ARG A 178 9.06 21.94 -2.90
CA ARG A 178 7.66 21.58 -3.19
C ARG A 178 6.64 22.35 -2.33
N GLU A 179 7.02 23.53 -1.83
CA GLU A 179 6.15 24.38 -1.00
C GLU A 179 5.37 25.41 -1.82
N GLU A 180 5.87 25.76 -2.99
CA GLU A 180 5.24 26.70 -3.91
C GLU A 180 4.25 26.00 -4.86
N PHE A 181 3.09 26.62 -5.04
CA PHE A 181 2.05 26.14 -5.94
C PHE A 181 2.35 26.48 -7.40
N GLY A 182 2.00 25.57 -8.30
CA GLY A 182 1.99 25.81 -9.75
C GLY A 182 3.22 25.28 -10.48
N HIS A 183 4.04 24.46 -9.83
CA HIS A 183 5.12 23.72 -10.49
C HIS A 183 4.67 22.31 -10.83
N TRP A 184 4.75 21.94 -12.09
CA TRP A 184 4.21 20.67 -12.59
C TRP A 184 5.33 19.74 -13.06
N GLU A 185 5.15 18.43 -12.84
CA GLU A 185 5.90 17.38 -13.50
C GLU A 185 5.03 16.80 -14.63
N MET A 186 5.57 16.65 -15.83
CA MET A 186 4.85 16.08 -16.97
C MET A 186 5.49 14.76 -17.42
N ASP A 187 4.66 13.77 -17.73
CA ASP A 187 5.08 12.43 -18.16
C ASP A 187 4.11 11.77 -19.13
N CYS A 188 4.56 10.70 -19.79
CA CYS A 188 3.72 9.91 -20.69
C CYS A 188 3.60 8.44 -20.25
N VAL A 189 2.38 8.01 -19.93
CA VAL A 189 2.06 6.62 -19.64
C VAL A 189 1.69 5.88 -20.92
N ILE A 190 2.55 4.95 -21.35
CA ILE A 190 2.39 4.26 -22.65
C ILE A 190 1.57 2.96 -22.51
N GLY A 191 0.72 2.68 -23.50
CA GLY A 191 0.03 1.41 -23.68
C GLY A 191 0.84 0.35 -24.44
N LYS A 192 0.22 -0.78 -24.79
CA LYS A 192 0.82 -1.78 -25.68
C LYS A 192 0.89 -1.26 -27.11
N LEU A 193 2.11 -1.24 -27.67
CA LEU A 193 2.43 -0.81 -29.02
C LEU A 193 1.93 -1.84 -30.05
N LYS A 194 0.67 -1.73 -30.51
CA LYS A 194 0.20 -2.35 -31.75
C LYS A 194 0.12 -1.29 -32.84
N GLY A 195 1.28 -0.82 -33.33
CA GLY A 195 1.39 0.09 -34.49
C GLY A 195 1.03 1.57 -34.26
N LYS A 196 0.21 1.89 -33.24
CA LYS A 196 -0.09 3.26 -32.81
C LYS A 196 0.57 3.54 -31.46
N ARG A 197 1.19 4.71 -31.30
CA ARG A 197 1.87 5.11 -30.06
C ARG A 197 0.87 5.81 -29.12
N GLN A 198 -0.22 5.17 -28.71
CA GLN A 198 -1.13 5.83 -27.76
C GLN A 198 -0.48 5.96 -26.38
N ALA A 199 -0.73 7.10 -25.74
CA ALA A 199 -0.22 7.40 -24.41
C ALA A 199 -1.28 8.19 -23.63
N LEU A 200 -1.13 8.21 -22.31
CA LEU A 200 -1.76 9.21 -21.47
C LEU A 200 -0.69 10.25 -21.14
N LEU A 201 -0.99 11.52 -21.37
CA LEU A 201 -0.22 12.61 -20.81
C LEU A 201 -0.67 12.80 -19.36
N VAL A 202 0.29 12.84 -18.45
CA VAL A 202 0.05 13.01 -17.02
C VAL A 202 0.79 14.26 -16.58
N LEU A 203 0.07 15.19 -15.95
CA LEU A 203 0.66 16.35 -15.28
C LEU A 203 0.35 16.25 -13.80
N THR A 204 1.40 16.24 -12.98
CA THR A 204 1.33 16.17 -11.52
C THR A 204 1.82 17.49 -10.92
N GLU A 205 0.96 18.18 -10.16
CA GLU A 205 1.34 19.40 -9.45
C GLU A 205 2.23 19.06 -8.23
N ARG A 206 3.32 19.82 -8.03
CA ARG A 206 4.39 19.44 -7.10
C ARG A 206 4.08 19.76 -5.63
N LYS A 207 3.15 20.62 -5.28
CA LYS A 207 2.76 20.88 -3.89
C LYS A 207 1.64 19.94 -3.43
N THR A 208 0.49 20.07 -4.07
CA THR A 208 -0.81 19.43 -3.79
C THR A 208 -0.92 18.01 -4.35
N ARG A 209 -0.09 17.64 -5.34
CA ARG A 209 -0.17 16.35 -6.06
C ARG A 209 -1.47 16.17 -6.85
N PHE A 210 -2.06 17.28 -7.29
CA PHE A 210 -3.19 17.26 -8.20
C PHE A 210 -2.75 16.73 -9.56
N GLU A 211 -3.60 15.89 -10.15
CA GLU A 211 -3.33 15.16 -11.38
C GLU A 211 -4.26 15.63 -12.49
N ILE A 212 -3.67 15.86 -13.66
CA ILE A 212 -4.40 16.04 -14.91
C ILE A 212 -3.97 14.91 -15.84
N ILE A 213 -4.94 14.11 -16.28
CA ILE A 213 -4.72 12.99 -17.20
C ILE A 213 -5.45 13.25 -18.51
N SER A 214 -4.67 13.23 -19.59
CA SER A 214 -5.16 13.50 -20.94
C SER A 214 -4.84 12.34 -21.88
N HIS A 215 -5.82 11.93 -22.69
CA HIS A 215 -5.60 10.92 -23.72
C HIS A 215 -4.85 11.50 -24.92
N LEU A 216 -3.72 10.87 -25.28
CA LEU A 216 -2.97 11.17 -26.49
C LEU A 216 -3.20 10.07 -27.54
N ARG A 217 -3.83 10.46 -28.65
CA ARG A 217 -4.01 9.60 -29.83
C ARG A 217 -2.67 9.14 -30.43
N SER A 218 -1.63 9.96 -30.29
CA SER A 218 -0.26 9.64 -30.69
C SER A 218 0.75 10.30 -29.75
N LYS A 219 1.80 9.56 -29.41
CA LYS A 219 2.93 10.00 -28.61
C LYS A 219 3.90 10.81 -29.48
N THR A 220 3.50 12.02 -29.83
CA THR A 220 4.27 12.98 -30.64
C THR A 220 4.26 14.35 -29.98
N ALA A 221 5.31 15.15 -30.21
CA ALA A 221 5.43 16.49 -29.66
C ALA A 221 4.24 17.39 -30.03
N ARG A 222 3.79 17.34 -31.28
CA ARG A 222 2.56 18.02 -31.73
C ARG A 222 1.33 17.67 -30.90
N SER A 223 1.18 16.41 -30.50
CA SER A 223 0.01 15.99 -29.70
C SER A 223 0.10 16.49 -28.27
N VAL A 224 1.31 16.59 -27.71
CA VAL A 224 1.56 17.17 -26.37
C VAL A 224 1.25 18.66 -26.38
N VAL A 225 1.83 19.42 -27.32
CA VAL A 225 1.57 20.87 -27.49
C VAL A 225 0.07 21.15 -27.67
N HIS A 226 -0.60 20.39 -28.54
CA HIS A 226 -2.04 20.52 -28.72
C HIS A 226 -2.83 20.22 -27.44
N ASN A 227 -2.36 19.33 -26.58
CA ASN A 227 -3.02 19.08 -25.30
C ASN A 227 -2.80 20.23 -24.31
N LEU A 228 -1.58 20.79 -24.25
CA LEU A 228 -1.30 21.99 -23.46
C LEU A 228 -2.16 23.18 -23.90
N ASP A 229 -2.35 23.39 -25.22
CA ASP A 229 -3.28 24.41 -25.73
C ASP A 229 -4.70 24.22 -25.18
N ARG A 230 -5.17 22.97 -25.11
CA ARG A 230 -6.51 22.67 -24.58
C ARG A 230 -6.57 22.94 -23.08
N ILE A 231 -5.56 22.54 -22.31
CA ILE A 231 -5.51 22.83 -20.87
C ILE A 231 -5.50 24.35 -20.63
N GLN A 232 -4.68 25.09 -21.38
CA GLN A 232 -4.64 26.55 -21.32
C GLN A 232 -6.01 27.19 -21.60
N SER A 233 -6.81 26.62 -22.51
CA SER A 233 -8.16 27.15 -22.78
C SER A 233 -9.19 26.89 -21.67
N THR A 234 -8.86 26.06 -20.67
CA THR A 234 -9.80 25.65 -19.61
C THR A 234 -9.53 26.27 -18.24
N CYS A 235 -8.40 26.95 -18.06
CA CYS A 235 -8.00 27.50 -16.76
C CYS A 235 -7.15 28.76 -16.93
N ASP A 236 -6.95 29.48 -15.83
CA ASP A 236 -6.01 30.60 -15.75
C ASP A 236 -4.56 30.09 -15.75
N PHE A 237 -4.09 29.71 -16.94
CA PHE A 237 -2.84 28.97 -17.13
C PHE A 237 -1.60 29.64 -16.52
N PRO A 238 -1.35 30.96 -16.67
CA PRO A 238 -0.14 31.58 -16.14
C PRO A 238 -0.03 31.48 -14.62
N ASN A 239 -1.14 31.59 -13.89
CA ASN A 239 -1.17 31.51 -12.43
C ASN A 239 -1.14 30.06 -11.94
N VAL A 240 -1.71 29.13 -12.70
CA VAL A 240 -1.77 27.70 -12.34
C VAL A 240 -0.50 26.94 -12.75
N PHE A 241 0.18 27.34 -13.84
CA PHE A 241 1.34 26.66 -14.42
C PHE A 241 2.56 27.58 -14.49
N LYS A 242 3.23 27.79 -13.36
CA LYS A 242 4.48 28.56 -13.28
C LYS A 242 5.63 27.91 -14.06
N THR A 243 5.81 26.60 -13.89
CA THR A 243 6.85 25.83 -14.61
C THR A 243 6.43 24.40 -14.86
N ILE A 244 6.93 23.78 -15.92
CA ILE A 244 6.75 22.36 -16.21
C ILE A 244 8.11 21.64 -16.28
N THR A 245 8.25 20.52 -15.58
CA THR A 245 9.45 19.66 -15.65
C THR A 245 9.16 18.38 -16.43
N VAL A 246 9.96 18.09 -17.46
CA VAL A 246 9.81 16.92 -18.36
C VAL A 246 11.08 16.09 -18.40
N ASP A 247 11.00 14.88 -18.98
CA ASP A 247 12.20 14.15 -19.41
C ASP A 247 12.60 14.46 -20.85
N ASN A 248 13.73 13.89 -21.28
CA ASN A 248 14.23 14.01 -22.65
C ASN A 248 13.55 13.06 -23.64
N GLY A 249 12.29 12.70 -23.39
CA GLY A 249 11.47 11.92 -24.31
C GLY A 249 11.27 12.64 -25.65
N SER A 250 11.20 11.87 -26.74
CA SER A 250 10.97 12.42 -28.09
C SER A 250 9.60 13.11 -28.23
N GLU A 251 8.66 12.79 -27.36
CA GLU A 251 7.36 13.43 -27.23
C GLU A 251 7.43 14.83 -26.64
N PHE A 252 8.53 15.20 -25.99
CA PHE A 252 8.75 16.50 -25.38
C PHE A 252 9.83 17.28 -26.13
N SER A 253 10.08 16.96 -27.40
CA SER A 253 11.17 17.61 -28.17
C SER A 253 10.84 19.01 -28.68
N ASP A 254 9.55 19.40 -28.68
CA ASP A 254 9.10 20.71 -29.15
C ASP A 254 9.05 21.70 -27.98
N CYS A 255 10.23 22.18 -27.58
CA CYS A 255 10.39 23.10 -26.45
C CYS A 255 9.59 24.38 -26.68
N TYR A 256 9.74 24.96 -27.88
CA TYR A 256 9.09 26.23 -28.23
C TYR A 256 7.57 26.13 -28.13
N GLY A 257 6.94 25.08 -28.70
CA GLY A 257 5.49 24.91 -28.61
C GLY A 257 4.97 24.57 -27.21
N MET A 258 5.83 24.06 -26.32
CA MET A 258 5.45 23.85 -24.91
C MET A 258 5.61 25.12 -24.06
N GLU A 259 6.52 26.01 -24.44
CA GLU A 259 6.75 27.29 -23.76
C GLU A 259 5.89 28.44 -24.32
N HIS A 260 5.36 28.30 -25.54
CA HIS A 260 4.55 29.32 -26.20
C HIS A 260 3.17 28.81 -26.63
N ASP A 261 2.19 29.71 -26.69
CA ASP A 261 0.89 29.42 -27.26
C ASP A 261 0.87 29.54 -28.80
N ARG A 262 -0.30 29.33 -29.42
CA ARG A 262 -0.45 29.42 -30.88
C ARG A 262 -0.22 30.82 -31.45
N GLN A 263 -0.29 31.85 -30.61
CA GLN A 263 -0.09 33.25 -30.98
C GLN A 263 1.37 33.67 -30.76
N GLY A 264 2.20 32.79 -30.17
CA GLY A 264 3.60 33.05 -29.86
C GLY A 264 3.82 33.75 -28.53
N ASN A 265 2.80 33.85 -27.67
CA ASN A 265 2.98 34.38 -26.32
C ASN A 265 3.56 33.30 -25.41
N GLU A 266 4.46 33.69 -24.51
CA GLU A 266 4.99 32.79 -23.50
C GLU A 266 3.87 32.32 -22.56
N ARG A 267 3.74 31.00 -22.37
CA ARG A 267 2.76 30.36 -21.49
C ARG A 267 3.34 29.87 -20.17
N THR A 268 4.56 29.32 -20.18
CA THR A 268 5.24 28.75 -19.00
C THR A 268 6.68 28.39 -19.35
N SER A 269 7.55 28.25 -18.35
CA SER A 269 8.92 27.76 -18.57
C SER A 269 9.01 26.24 -18.47
N VAL A 270 9.75 25.60 -19.38
CA VAL A 270 9.94 24.15 -19.40
C VAL A 270 11.37 23.75 -19.04
N TYR A 271 11.52 22.83 -18.10
CA TYR A 271 12.81 22.31 -17.64
C TYR A 271 12.96 20.82 -17.96
N TYR A 272 14.14 20.43 -18.44
CA TYR A 272 14.46 19.06 -18.84
C TYR A 272 15.37 18.38 -17.82
N CYS A 273 14.91 17.24 -17.30
CA CYS A 273 15.68 16.38 -16.41
C CYS A 273 16.96 15.88 -17.07
N HIS A 274 17.94 15.47 -16.25
CA HIS A 274 19.10 14.77 -16.75
C HIS A 274 18.70 13.41 -17.35
N PRO A 275 19.33 13.00 -18.46
CA PRO A 275 19.09 11.69 -19.02
C PRO A 275 19.33 10.56 -17.99
N TYR A 276 18.39 9.61 -17.94
CA TYR A 276 18.40 8.46 -17.02
C TYR A 276 18.28 8.78 -15.52
N THR A 277 17.97 10.03 -15.15
CA THR A 277 17.76 10.40 -13.75
C THR A 277 16.27 10.45 -13.41
N SER A 278 15.66 9.28 -13.23
CA SER A 278 14.22 9.21 -12.93
C SER A 278 13.84 9.78 -11.56
N CYS A 279 14.79 9.94 -10.63
CA CYS A 279 14.52 10.47 -9.29
C CYS A 279 14.21 11.97 -9.27
N GLU A 280 14.61 12.73 -10.30
CA GLU A 280 14.26 14.15 -10.47
C GLU A 280 12.76 14.38 -10.65
N ARG A 281 12.00 13.33 -11.00
CA ARG A 281 10.53 13.30 -11.12
C ARG A 281 9.92 12.21 -10.25
N GLY A 282 10.30 12.20 -8.97
CA GLY A 282 9.83 11.18 -8.02
C GLY A 282 8.31 11.13 -7.85
N SER A 283 7.59 12.22 -8.15
CA SER A 283 6.12 12.28 -8.04
C SER A 283 5.46 11.42 -9.13
N ASN A 284 5.98 11.51 -10.36
CA ASN A 284 5.49 10.75 -11.50
C ASN A 284 5.61 9.23 -11.31
N GLU A 285 6.68 8.69 -10.71
CA GLU A 285 6.79 7.23 -10.51
C GLU A 285 5.65 6.69 -9.64
N ARG A 286 5.35 7.39 -8.54
CA ARG A 286 4.27 6.99 -7.64
C ARG A 286 2.91 7.17 -8.30
N MET A 287 2.71 8.28 -9.01
CA MET A 287 1.44 8.54 -9.65
C MET A 287 1.14 7.57 -10.79
N ASN A 288 2.12 7.36 -11.68
CA ASN A 288 2.01 6.39 -12.75
C ASN A 288 1.64 5.00 -12.21
N ARG A 289 2.16 4.62 -11.04
CA ARG A 289 1.77 3.36 -10.39
C ARG A 289 0.30 3.31 -10.01
N MET A 290 -0.28 4.40 -9.53
CA MET A 290 -1.71 4.49 -9.24
C MET A 290 -2.54 4.47 -10.53
N ILE A 291 -2.12 5.21 -11.57
CA ILE A 291 -2.75 5.18 -12.90
C ILE A 291 -2.76 3.76 -13.48
N ARG A 292 -1.69 2.98 -13.28
CA ARG A 292 -1.60 1.58 -13.74
C ARG A 292 -2.60 0.62 -13.08
N ARG A 293 -3.29 1.03 -12.01
CA ARG A 293 -4.41 0.26 -11.43
C ARG A 293 -5.61 0.25 -12.38
N PHE A 294 -5.85 1.37 -13.07
CA PHE A 294 -6.94 1.55 -14.03
C PHE A 294 -6.50 1.18 -15.46
N PHE A 295 -5.24 1.47 -15.80
CA PHE A 295 -4.68 1.18 -17.12
C PHE A 295 -3.46 0.23 -17.04
N PRO A 296 -3.68 -1.09 -16.85
CA PRO A 296 -2.61 -2.07 -16.68
C PRO A 296 -1.58 -2.06 -17.82
N LYS A 297 -0.33 -2.39 -17.46
CA LYS A 297 0.73 -2.57 -18.48
C LYS A 297 0.36 -3.69 -19.44
N GLY A 298 0.66 -3.49 -20.72
CA GLY A 298 0.40 -4.49 -21.76
C GLY A 298 -1.01 -4.46 -22.34
N GLN A 299 -1.89 -3.56 -21.87
CA GLN A 299 -3.16 -3.27 -22.51
C GLN A 299 -3.03 -2.11 -23.51
N SER A 300 -3.85 -2.13 -24.56
CA SER A 300 -3.92 -1.04 -25.53
C SER A 300 -4.73 0.13 -24.96
N LEU A 301 -4.21 1.35 -25.10
CA LEU A 301 -4.93 2.57 -24.72
C LEU A 301 -5.79 3.12 -25.87
N TYR A 302 -5.98 2.36 -26.95
CA TYR A 302 -6.70 2.84 -28.14
C TYR A 302 -8.17 3.15 -27.86
N LYS A 303 -8.83 2.31 -27.06
CA LYS A 303 -10.25 2.47 -26.70
C LYS A 303 -10.46 3.42 -25.52
N VAL A 304 -9.38 3.84 -24.87
CA VAL A 304 -9.48 4.76 -23.73
C VAL A 304 -9.96 6.10 -24.23
N THR A 305 -10.99 6.62 -23.57
CA THR A 305 -11.61 7.91 -23.87
C THR A 305 -11.06 8.99 -22.94
N GLN A 306 -11.29 10.26 -23.32
CA GLN A 306 -10.95 11.38 -22.44
C GLN A 306 -11.79 11.38 -21.15
N SER A 307 -13.07 10.99 -21.23
CA SER A 307 -13.95 10.89 -20.07
C SER A 307 -13.49 9.82 -19.06
N GLU A 308 -12.97 8.68 -19.53
CA GLU A 308 -12.34 7.69 -18.65
C GLU A 308 -11.07 8.25 -18.00
N CYS A 309 -10.30 9.09 -18.69
CA CYS A 309 -9.12 9.75 -18.11
C CYS A 309 -9.51 10.74 -17.01
N GLU A 310 -10.56 11.54 -17.24
CA GLU A 310 -11.12 12.48 -16.27
C GLU A 310 -11.63 11.74 -15.03
N HIS A 311 -12.39 10.66 -15.20
CA HIS A 311 -12.86 9.83 -14.09
C HIS A 311 -11.70 9.28 -13.23
N VAL A 312 -10.62 8.84 -13.86
CA VAL A 312 -9.42 8.37 -13.14
C VAL A 312 -8.70 9.54 -12.46
N SER A 313 -8.61 10.71 -13.11
CA SER A 313 -8.08 11.94 -12.51
C SER A 313 -8.85 12.30 -11.25
N ASP A 314 -10.19 12.32 -11.32
CA ASP A 314 -11.08 12.65 -10.21
C ASP A 314 -10.91 11.66 -9.07
N TRP A 315 -10.83 10.36 -9.36
CA TRP A 315 -10.57 9.36 -8.35
C TRP A 315 -9.22 9.58 -7.65
N LEU A 316 -8.16 9.89 -8.41
CA LEU A 316 -6.81 10.14 -7.87
C LEU A 316 -6.73 11.44 -7.07
N ASN A 317 -7.47 12.46 -7.49
CA ASN A 317 -7.52 13.77 -6.87
C ASN A 317 -8.40 13.79 -5.62
N ASN A 318 -9.38 12.89 -5.53
CA ASN A 318 -10.20 12.68 -4.33
C ASN A 318 -9.64 11.59 -3.39
N TYR A 319 -8.56 10.91 -3.77
CA TYR A 319 -7.91 9.90 -2.93
C TYR A 319 -7.09 10.57 -1.80
N PRO A 320 -7.42 10.36 -0.50
CA PRO A 320 -6.66 10.92 0.62
C PRO A 320 -5.22 10.41 0.67
N ARG A 321 -4.25 11.31 0.85
CA ARG A 321 -2.82 10.92 0.84
C ARG A 321 -2.16 11.20 2.17
N LYS A 322 -1.49 10.19 2.74
CA LYS A 322 -0.71 10.34 3.99
C LYS A 322 0.34 11.46 3.91
N LEU A 323 0.96 11.68 2.75
CA LEU A 323 1.92 12.77 2.53
C LEU A 323 1.28 14.15 2.75
N LEU A 324 -0.02 14.26 2.50
CA LEU A 324 -0.82 15.47 2.61
C LEU A 324 -1.67 15.44 3.90
N ASN A 325 -1.19 14.76 4.94
CA ASN A 325 -1.93 14.56 6.20
C ASN A 325 -3.34 13.98 6.03
N TYR A 326 -3.53 13.14 5.02
CA TYR A 326 -4.82 12.54 4.65
C TYR A 326 -5.87 13.54 4.17
N GLU A 327 -5.44 14.70 3.68
CA GLU A 327 -6.26 15.54 2.80
C GLU A 327 -6.21 15.04 1.36
N THR A 328 -7.17 15.48 0.55
CA THR A 328 -7.26 15.13 -0.86
C THR A 328 -6.53 16.18 -1.71
N PRO A 329 -5.81 15.78 -2.78
CA PRO A 329 -5.24 16.72 -3.73
C PRO A 329 -6.24 17.74 -4.27
N ALA A 330 -7.48 17.32 -4.54
CA ALA A 330 -8.55 18.20 -5.01
C ALA A 330 -8.85 19.34 -4.02
N ALA A 331 -8.99 19.02 -2.73
CA ALA A 331 -9.29 20.03 -1.71
C ALA A 331 -8.13 21.02 -1.55
N LEU A 332 -6.89 20.54 -1.52
CA LEU A 332 -5.71 21.40 -1.41
C LEU A 332 -5.52 22.26 -2.66
N PHE A 333 -5.70 21.69 -3.85
CA PHE A 333 -5.62 22.44 -5.11
C PHE A 333 -6.67 23.54 -5.18
N ALA A 334 -7.92 23.25 -4.79
CA ALA A 334 -8.97 24.25 -4.73
C ALA A 334 -8.67 25.38 -3.72
N ALA A 335 -8.05 25.06 -2.58
CA ALA A 335 -7.63 26.07 -1.60
C ALA A 335 -6.54 26.99 -2.17
N GLU A 336 -5.55 26.46 -2.89
CA GLU A 336 -4.51 27.27 -3.56
C GLU A 336 -5.12 28.14 -4.67
N LEU A 337 -6.06 27.61 -5.47
CA LEU A 337 -6.77 28.40 -6.47
C LEU A 337 -7.58 29.55 -5.84
N ALA A 338 -8.23 29.29 -4.70
CA ALA A 338 -8.97 30.32 -3.98
C ALA A 338 -8.05 31.42 -3.40
N ALA A 339 -6.85 31.04 -2.96
CA ALA A 339 -5.84 31.99 -2.51
C ALA A 339 -5.30 32.85 -3.66
N LEU A 340 -5.13 32.28 -4.87
CA LEU A 340 -4.74 33.06 -6.05
C LEU A 340 -5.80 34.06 -6.50
N ALA A 341 -7.08 33.76 -6.30
CA ALA A 341 -8.18 34.65 -6.63
C ALA A 341 -8.35 35.83 -5.65
N ASN A 342 -7.80 35.71 -4.43
CA ASN A 342 -7.83 36.73 -3.37
C ASN A 342 -6.40 37.01 -2.87
N PRO A 343 -5.57 37.69 -3.67
CA PRO A 343 -4.13 37.84 -3.43
C PRO A 343 -3.76 38.65 -2.18
#